data_AF-K9GRT4-F1
#
_entry.id   AF-K9GRT4-F1
#
_cell.length_a   1.000
_cell.length_b   1.000
_cell.length_c   1.000
_cell.angle_alpha   90.00
_cell.angle_beta   90.00
_cell.angle_gamma   90.00
#
_symmetry.space_group_name_H-M   'P 1'
#
loop_
_entity.id
_entity.type
_entity.pdbx_description
1 polymer ?
#
loop_
_entity_poly.entity_id
_entity_poly.type
_entity_poly.pdbx_seq_one_letter_code
_entity_poly.pdbx_strand_id
1 'polypeptide(L)'
;MADADEDLIRTPENVSTQPEVDLSDETQDFRFLNHLNFFADSSPSIPRRGEKDFEPNPTELQADVLSASRGAMHNALSYPRLHATKTRIIAFYAPDGYVPPAQPDRATPKAGGEDGKSLESSPTPVRPLPNSARISPDACVYVPSPKGQFFKTMGQADSSSRVWLLPEEALYLIERGSLDIRWPSSSGSTAGSGEEDLSVPMSVQAAYACFMGRGGLTLERYSVYTSLRRLGYALVRAPGWYDDMEQPDSDVTDASERISPKFHGPGLAGLLGLVFNWIHDPHSTASTATGPIIGTGIHRHYMDVYRKLAIIPWYDPVTAPERHPSDTTPPFRVVFHIYKPSTPFKKSALPTPDFRIAVVSTRDQTTMPTMTQLGALLESTPLDPPRGEKMDRMMYMRLRHGYRNVVMAVVDQGVISYLRIADSAFGKEKLYENKGGPQGPKRNRANQKPRKR
;
A
#
# COMPACT_ATOMS: atom_id res chain seq x y z
N MET A 1 -43.88 12.29 3.74
CA MET A 1 -44.90 11.57 4.54
C MET A 1 -44.27 10.25 4.95
N ALA A 2 -44.14 10.09 6.27
CA ALA A 2 -43.74 8.90 7.04
C ALA A 2 -42.32 8.37 6.81
N ASP A 3 -41.45 8.14 7.81
CA ASP A 3 -41.43 8.26 9.28
C ASP A 3 -39.93 8.39 9.66
N ALA A 4 -39.41 9.25 10.55
CA ALA A 4 -39.78 9.57 11.93
C ALA A 4 -39.72 8.35 12.87
N ASP A 5 -38.52 7.79 13.09
CA ASP A 5 -38.23 6.82 14.18
C ASP A 5 -36.71 6.60 14.42
N GLU A 6 -35.91 7.66 14.53
CA GLU A 6 -34.51 7.58 15.03
C GLU A 6 -34.26 8.73 16.03
N ASP A 7 -35.13 8.82 17.04
CA ASP A 7 -34.88 9.62 18.25
C ASP A 7 -35.20 8.72 19.44
N LEU A 8 -34.18 8.06 20.01
CA LEU A 8 -34.10 7.64 21.43
C LEU A 8 -32.79 6.89 21.71
N ILE A 9 -31.66 7.61 21.64
CA ILE A 9 -30.51 7.32 22.52
C ILE A 9 -30.15 8.64 23.20
N ARG A 10 -30.60 8.78 24.44
CA ARG A 10 -30.24 9.88 25.34
C ARG A 10 -28.74 9.85 25.60
N THR A 11 -27.99 10.75 24.96
CA THR A 11 -26.64 11.14 25.40
C THR A 11 -26.78 12.23 26.48
N PRO A 12 -25.96 12.22 27.54
CA PRO A 12 -26.07 13.23 28.59
C PRO A 12 -25.71 14.62 28.05
N GLU A 13 -26.54 15.60 28.41
CA GLU A 13 -26.39 17.02 28.12
C GLU A 13 -25.07 17.57 28.67
N ASN A 14 -24.09 17.79 27.78
CA ASN A 14 -23.15 18.90 27.87
C ASN A 14 -22.29 18.94 26.59
N VAL A 15 -22.83 19.48 25.51
CA VAL A 15 -22.03 19.87 24.34
C VAL A 15 -22.25 21.35 24.11
N SER A 16 -21.37 22.15 24.72
CA SER A 16 -21.06 23.48 24.23
C SER A 16 -20.64 23.37 22.77
N THR A 17 -21.25 24.17 21.91
CA THR A 17 -20.86 24.39 20.50
C THR A 17 -19.37 24.74 20.40
N GLN A 18 -18.54 23.75 20.06
CA GLN A 18 -17.17 23.99 19.59
C GLN A 18 -17.15 23.77 18.06
N PRO A 19 -16.61 24.69 17.26
CA PRO A 19 -16.36 24.43 15.84
C PRO A 19 -15.38 23.25 15.72
N GLU A 20 -15.52 22.43 14.67
CA GLU A 20 -14.53 21.39 14.31
C GLU A 20 -13.13 22.02 14.29
N VAL A 21 -12.32 21.68 15.29
CA VAL A 21 -10.95 22.18 15.44
C VAL A 21 -10.05 21.25 14.63
N ASP A 22 -9.45 21.80 13.58
CA ASP A 22 -8.39 21.12 12.83
C ASP A 22 -7.12 21.03 13.70
N LEU A 23 -6.87 19.84 14.26
CA LEU A 23 -5.77 19.55 15.17
C LEU A 23 -4.41 19.51 14.46
N SER A 24 -4.34 19.58 13.12
CA SER A 24 -3.05 19.50 12.40
C SER A 24 -2.21 20.76 12.51
N ASP A 25 -2.82 21.91 12.80
CA ASP A 25 -2.15 23.22 12.95
C ASP A 25 -1.81 23.57 14.41
N GLU A 26 -2.12 22.70 15.36
CA GLU A 26 -1.84 22.90 16.79
C GLU A 26 -0.37 22.58 17.09
N THR A 27 0.44 23.60 17.40
CA THR A 27 1.81 23.40 17.90
C THR A 27 1.75 22.66 19.23
N GLN A 28 2.17 21.40 19.25
CA GLN A 28 2.18 20.58 20.46
C GLN A 28 3.11 21.20 21.52
N ASP A 29 2.56 21.60 22.67
CA ASP A 29 3.36 22.16 23.76
C ASP A 29 4.01 21.05 24.59
N PHE A 30 5.30 20.80 24.38
CA PHE A 30 6.01 19.69 25.03
C PHE A 30 6.16 19.76 26.55
N ARG A 31 5.70 20.84 27.22
CA ARG A 31 5.73 20.96 28.68
C ARG A 31 5.00 19.81 29.39
N PHE A 32 3.94 19.25 28.80
CA PHE A 32 3.22 18.11 29.39
C PHE A 32 4.10 16.85 29.55
N LEU A 33 5.19 16.71 28.77
CA LEU A 33 6.07 15.54 28.85
C LEU A 33 6.80 15.45 30.20
N ASN A 34 7.12 16.60 30.82
CA ASN A 34 7.71 16.62 32.15
C ASN A 34 6.75 16.05 33.22
N HIS A 35 5.44 16.20 33.03
CA HIS A 35 4.45 15.64 33.94
C HIS A 35 4.37 14.12 33.83
N LEU A 36 4.52 13.55 32.62
CA LEU A 36 4.53 12.10 32.42
C LEU A 36 5.74 11.40 33.04
N ASN A 37 6.89 12.07 33.11
CA ASN A 37 8.12 11.48 33.63
C ASN A 37 8.30 11.57 35.16
N PHE A 38 7.63 12.51 35.84
CA PHE A 38 7.92 12.81 37.25
C PHE A 38 6.74 12.68 38.23
N PHE A 39 5.47 12.77 37.81
CA PHE A 39 4.33 12.70 38.73
C PHE A 39 3.15 11.94 38.12
N ALA A 40 2.88 10.73 38.61
CA ALA A 40 1.77 9.89 38.16
C ALA A 40 0.36 10.44 38.52
N ASP A 41 0.26 11.49 39.35
CA ASP A 41 -1.00 11.86 40.02
C ASP A 41 -1.56 13.26 39.67
N SER A 42 -1.09 13.94 38.62
CA SER A 42 -1.66 15.24 38.21
C SER A 42 -2.21 15.21 36.78
N SER A 43 -3.50 15.52 36.64
CA SER A 43 -4.16 15.67 35.33
C SER A 43 -3.65 16.94 34.62
N PRO A 44 -3.12 16.85 33.39
CA PRO A 44 -2.64 18.02 32.69
C PRO A 44 -3.81 18.86 32.16
N SER A 45 -3.91 20.13 32.58
CA SER A 45 -4.80 21.10 31.95
C SER A 45 -4.13 21.67 30.70
N ILE A 46 -4.68 21.37 29.52
CA ILE A 46 -4.31 22.01 28.26
C ILE A 46 -4.59 23.53 28.38
N PRO A 47 -3.62 24.41 28.07
CA PRO A 47 -3.87 25.85 28.03
C PRO A 47 -5.00 26.18 27.05
N ARG A 48 -5.98 26.99 27.48
CA ARG A 48 -7.13 27.32 26.64
C ARG A 48 -6.72 28.26 25.49
N ARG A 49 -7.22 27.96 24.28
CA ARG A 49 -7.10 28.80 23.07
C ARG A 49 -7.56 30.24 23.37
N GLY A 50 -6.65 31.21 23.32
CA GLY A 50 -6.96 32.63 23.56
C GLY A 50 -5.77 33.49 24.01
N GLU A 51 -4.74 32.91 24.64
CA GLU A 51 -3.51 33.62 25.02
C GLU A 51 -2.52 33.76 23.84
N LYS A 52 -3.05 34.10 22.66
CA LYS A 52 -2.23 34.37 21.47
C LYS A 52 -2.05 35.87 21.32
N ASP A 53 -1.42 36.49 22.31
CA ASP A 53 -1.03 37.90 22.26
C ASP A 53 0.20 38.02 21.35
N PHE A 54 -0.06 38.34 20.07
CA PHE A 54 0.98 38.58 19.07
C PHE A 54 1.60 39.97 19.14
N GLU A 55 1.23 40.78 20.13
CA GLU A 55 1.86 42.07 20.34
C GLU A 55 3.23 41.85 21.00
N PRO A 56 4.28 42.58 20.57
CA PRO A 56 5.58 42.55 21.22
C PRO A 56 5.44 43.14 22.63
N ASN A 57 5.05 42.30 23.58
CA ASN A 57 4.96 42.65 24.98
C ASN A 57 6.38 42.71 25.57
N PRO A 58 6.68 43.67 26.46
CA PRO A 58 7.98 43.79 27.13
C PRO A 58 8.28 42.63 28.11
N THR A 59 7.35 41.69 28.26
CA THR A 59 7.48 40.50 29.09
C THR A 59 8.06 39.36 28.26
N GLU A 60 9.22 38.82 28.66
CA GLU A 60 9.91 37.68 28.02
C GLU A 60 9.15 36.33 28.14
N LEU A 61 7.89 36.35 28.58
CA LEU A 61 7.03 35.18 28.83
C LEU A 61 7.00 34.19 27.65
N GLN A 62 6.97 34.67 26.40
CA GLN A 62 6.96 33.78 25.23
C GLN A 62 8.29 33.04 25.06
N ALA A 63 9.41 33.73 25.26
CA ALA A 63 10.74 33.14 25.18
C ALA A 63 10.95 32.11 26.30
N ASP A 64 10.45 32.40 27.50
CA ASP A 64 10.46 31.49 28.65
C ASP A 64 9.58 30.26 28.42
N VAL A 65 8.39 30.41 27.85
CA VAL A 65 7.51 29.28 27.51
C VAL A 65 8.17 28.40 26.45
N LEU A 66 8.79 29.00 25.42
CA LEU A 66 9.51 28.25 24.38
C LEU A 66 10.75 27.54 24.93
N SER A 67 11.52 28.19 25.80
CA SER A 67 12.70 27.60 26.42
C SER A 67 12.32 26.45 27.36
N ALA A 68 11.26 26.61 28.15
CA ALA A 68 10.71 25.56 29.00
C ALA A 68 10.19 24.36 28.19
N SER A 69 9.49 24.62 27.08
CA SER A 69 9.00 23.58 26.17
C SER A 69 10.16 22.81 25.51
N ARG A 70 11.20 23.51 25.03
CA ARG A 70 12.44 22.89 24.52
C ARG A 70 13.16 22.08 25.60
N GLY A 71 13.27 22.61 26.81
CA GLY A 71 13.88 21.92 27.95
C GLY A 71 13.13 20.63 28.31
N ALA A 72 11.80 20.67 28.33
CA ALA A 72 10.97 19.49 28.54
C ALA A 72 11.19 18.43 27.46
N MET A 73 11.28 18.84 26.19
CA MET A 73 11.61 17.93 25.08
C MET A 73 12.99 17.29 25.26
N HIS A 74 14.03 18.08 25.52
CA HIS A 74 15.39 17.56 25.72
C HIS A 74 15.48 16.59 26.91
N ASN A 75 14.76 16.88 28.00
CA ASN A 75 14.67 16.00 29.16
C ASN A 75 13.94 14.68 28.84
N ALA A 76 12.86 14.73 28.06
CA ALA A 76 12.18 13.51 27.62
C ALA A 76 13.05 12.66 26.68
N LEU A 77 13.87 13.30 25.83
CA LEU A 77 14.80 12.62 24.93
C LEU A 77 16.05 12.06 25.61
N SER A 78 16.47 12.64 26.74
CA SER A 78 17.68 12.19 27.47
C SER A 78 17.46 10.91 28.26
N TYR A 79 16.21 10.55 28.58
CA TYR A 79 15.91 9.33 29.32
C TYR A 79 16.30 8.08 28.51
N PRO A 80 17.10 7.15 29.07
CA PRO A 80 17.51 5.94 28.36
C PRO A 80 16.30 5.05 28.10
N ARG A 81 16.05 4.73 26.82
CA ARG A 81 14.99 3.79 26.44
C ARG A 81 15.46 2.37 26.75
N LEU A 82 14.91 1.78 27.80
CA LEU A 82 15.24 0.41 28.23
C LEU A 82 14.17 -0.59 27.80
N HIS A 83 14.58 -1.84 27.56
CA HIS A 83 13.64 -2.93 27.32
C HIS A 83 12.87 -3.30 28.59
N ALA A 84 11.57 -3.54 28.46
CA ALA A 84 10.79 -4.11 29.55
C ALA A 84 11.24 -5.55 29.83
N THR A 85 11.80 -5.78 31.01
CA THR A 85 12.47 -7.04 31.39
C THR A 85 11.58 -8.28 31.25
N LYS A 86 10.27 -8.14 31.50
CA LYS A 86 9.29 -9.25 31.42
C LYS A 86 8.91 -9.66 29.99
N THR A 87 9.09 -8.77 29.01
CA THR A 87 8.71 -9.00 27.61
C THR A 87 9.91 -8.95 26.67
N ARG A 88 11.12 -9.11 27.21
CA ARG A 88 12.35 -9.13 26.42
C ARG A 88 12.36 -10.33 25.48
N ILE A 89 12.53 -10.07 24.19
CA ILE A 89 12.69 -11.09 23.16
C ILE A 89 14.12 -10.96 22.65
N ILE A 90 14.91 -12.01 22.82
CA ILE A 90 16.30 -12.06 22.39
C ILE A 90 16.37 -12.66 20.99
N ALA A 91 17.15 -12.02 20.12
CA ALA A 91 17.42 -12.46 18.77
C ALA A 91 18.93 -12.44 18.50
N PHE A 92 19.36 -13.18 17.50
CA PHE A 92 20.77 -13.28 17.13
C PHE A 92 20.96 -12.86 15.67
N TYR A 93 21.98 -12.04 15.43
CA TYR A 93 22.38 -11.65 14.09
C TYR A 93 23.17 -12.76 13.42
N ALA A 94 22.74 -13.15 12.22
CA ALA A 94 23.38 -14.15 11.36
C ALA A 94 23.86 -13.46 10.06
N PRO A 95 25.16 -13.11 9.95
CA PRO A 95 25.68 -12.41 8.78
C PRO A 95 25.54 -13.23 7.50
N ASP A 96 25.66 -14.55 7.58
CA ASP A 96 25.57 -15.46 6.43
C ASP A 96 24.12 -15.78 6.02
N GLY A 97 23.14 -15.30 6.78
CA GLY A 97 21.71 -15.54 6.53
C GLY A 97 21.23 -16.93 6.95
N TYR A 98 20.08 -17.35 6.42
CA TYR A 98 19.54 -18.67 6.68
C TYR A 98 20.27 -19.74 5.85
N VAL A 99 20.98 -20.63 6.53
CA VAL A 99 21.49 -21.87 5.93
C VAL A 99 20.51 -23.00 6.27
N PRO A 100 19.87 -23.64 5.27
CA PRO A 100 19.01 -24.79 5.53
C PRO A 100 19.80 -25.89 6.25
N PRO A 101 19.24 -26.55 7.28
CA PRO A 101 19.91 -27.66 7.92
C PRO A 101 20.17 -28.77 6.89
N ALA A 102 21.41 -29.23 6.81
CA ALA A 102 21.78 -30.37 5.96
C ALA A 102 20.85 -31.54 6.28
N GLN A 103 20.17 -32.09 5.26
CA GLN A 103 19.34 -33.27 5.46
C GLN A 103 20.25 -34.39 5.98
N PRO A 104 19.89 -35.09 7.08
CA PRO A 104 20.67 -36.24 7.50
C PRO A 104 20.63 -37.26 6.36
N ASP A 105 21.80 -37.56 5.80
CA ASP A 105 21.97 -38.60 4.79
C ASP A 105 21.23 -39.85 5.26
N ARG A 106 20.25 -40.26 4.46
CA ARG A 106 19.47 -41.47 4.70
C ARG A 106 20.46 -42.63 4.76
N ALA A 107 20.76 -43.08 5.98
CA ALA A 107 21.69 -44.17 6.23
C ALA A 107 21.38 -45.34 5.29
N THR A 108 22.40 -45.75 4.55
CA THR A 108 22.42 -46.93 3.70
C THR A 108 21.89 -48.14 4.48
N PRO A 109 20.81 -48.80 4.03
CA PRO A 109 20.46 -50.08 4.61
C PRO A 109 21.51 -51.08 4.16
N LYS A 110 22.30 -51.60 5.11
CA LYS A 110 22.96 -52.89 4.96
C LYS A 110 21.87 -53.93 4.70
N ALA A 111 21.92 -54.61 3.55
CA ALA A 111 21.20 -55.85 3.32
C ALA A 111 22.14 -56.84 2.64
N GLY A 112 22.64 -57.80 3.43
CA GLY A 112 22.85 -59.14 2.92
C GLY A 112 21.50 -59.86 2.90
N GLY A 113 21.39 -60.87 2.04
CA GLY A 113 20.27 -61.82 2.02
C GLY A 113 19.37 -61.65 0.81
N GLU A 114 19.56 -62.55 -0.15
CA GLU A 114 18.71 -62.83 -1.29
C GLU A 114 17.29 -63.19 -0.84
N ASP A 115 16.26 -62.70 -1.56
CA ASP A 115 15.26 -63.55 -2.21
C ASP A 115 14.20 -62.69 -2.91
N GLY A 116 13.98 -63.01 -4.19
CA GLY A 116 13.09 -62.29 -5.07
C GLY A 116 11.62 -62.61 -4.84
N LYS A 117 10.79 -61.57 -4.84
CA LYS A 117 9.44 -61.61 -5.43
C LYS A 117 8.94 -60.21 -5.74
N SER A 118 8.58 -60.05 -7.00
CA SER A 118 8.04 -58.86 -7.64
C SER A 118 6.73 -58.38 -7.00
N LEU A 119 6.66 -57.10 -6.64
CA LEU A 119 5.41 -56.35 -6.64
C LEU A 119 5.68 -54.91 -7.07
N GLU A 120 5.04 -54.56 -8.17
CA GLU A 120 4.98 -53.25 -8.80
C GLU A 120 4.31 -52.26 -7.85
N SER A 121 5.06 -51.34 -7.25
CA SER A 121 4.51 -50.19 -6.52
C SER A 121 5.02 -48.91 -7.17
N SER A 122 4.09 -48.21 -7.80
CA SER A 122 4.19 -46.82 -8.26
C SER A 122 5.06 -45.93 -7.36
N PRO A 123 5.89 -45.02 -7.90
CA PRO A 123 6.59 -44.04 -7.10
C PRO A 123 5.56 -43.07 -6.53
N THR A 124 5.16 -43.27 -5.27
CA THR A 124 4.43 -42.26 -4.52
C THR A 124 5.27 -40.98 -4.52
N PRO A 125 4.73 -39.83 -4.97
CA PRO A 125 5.47 -38.58 -4.97
C PRO A 125 5.83 -38.23 -3.52
N VAL A 126 7.13 -37.98 -3.31
CA VAL A 126 7.66 -37.45 -2.06
C VAL A 126 6.86 -36.20 -1.71
N ARG A 127 6.10 -36.27 -0.62
CA ARG A 127 5.36 -35.12 -0.08
C ARG A 127 6.39 -34.04 0.26
N PRO A 128 6.32 -32.83 -0.34
CA PRO A 128 7.27 -31.78 0.00
C PRO A 128 7.08 -31.38 1.47
N LEU A 129 8.17 -31.25 2.23
CA LEU A 129 8.15 -30.69 3.59
C LEU A 129 7.55 -29.27 3.52
N PRO A 130 6.46 -28.97 4.27
CA PRO A 130 5.65 -27.79 3.98
C PRO A 130 6.22 -26.44 4.46
N ASN A 131 7.30 -26.40 5.26
CA ASN A 131 7.69 -25.16 5.97
C ASN A 131 9.13 -24.67 5.79
N SER A 132 10.12 -25.52 5.46
CA SER A 132 11.52 -25.06 5.28
C SER A 132 11.76 -24.31 3.96
N ALA A 133 10.83 -24.41 3.00
CA ALA A 133 10.95 -23.80 1.67
C ALA A 133 10.44 -22.34 1.57
N ARG A 134 10.22 -21.65 2.70
CA ARG A 134 9.60 -20.31 2.72
C ARG A 134 10.40 -19.24 3.44
N ILE A 135 11.67 -19.51 3.75
CA ILE A 135 12.55 -18.51 4.36
C ILE A 135 13.27 -17.78 3.23
N SER A 136 13.17 -16.45 3.24
CA SER A 136 13.85 -15.57 2.31
C SER A 136 15.36 -15.68 2.51
N PRO A 137 16.16 -15.75 1.43
CA PRO A 137 17.63 -15.73 1.55
C PRO A 137 18.14 -14.46 2.24
N ASP A 138 17.36 -13.37 2.20
CA ASP A 138 17.75 -12.09 2.81
C ASP A 138 17.56 -12.04 4.33
N ALA A 139 16.89 -13.03 4.92
CA ALA A 139 16.65 -13.06 6.34
C ALA A 139 17.97 -13.16 7.11
N CYS A 140 18.19 -12.26 8.06
CA CYS A 140 19.50 -12.03 8.68
C CYS A 140 19.50 -12.08 10.21
N VAL A 141 18.33 -12.15 10.82
CA VAL A 141 18.17 -12.20 12.28
C VAL A 141 17.22 -13.34 12.59
N TYR A 142 17.59 -14.20 13.53
CA TYR A 142 16.69 -15.25 14.00
C TYR A 142 16.34 -15.09 15.47
N VAL A 143 15.11 -15.46 15.79
CA VAL A 143 14.53 -15.43 17.13
C VAL A 143 14.29 -16.87 17.56
N PRO A 144 15.03 -17.39 18.55
CA PRO A 144 14.85 -18.76 19.03
C PRO A 144 13.48 -19.00 19.65
N SER A 145 12.99 -18.05 20.45
CA SER A 145 11.71 -18.15 21.16
C SER A 145 10.79 -16.96 20.81
N PRO A 146 10.06 -17.02 19.69
CA PRO A 146 9.18 -15.93 19.28
C PRO A 146 8.02 -15.77 20.26
N LYS A 147 7.90 -14.59 20.89
CA LYS A 147 6.80 -14.23 21.78
C LYS A 147 6.13 -12.93 21.33
N GLY A 148 4.82 -12.82 21.53
CA GLY A 148 4.07 -11.60 21.24
C GLY A 148 3.42 -11.54 19.87
N GLN A 149 2.66 -10.46 19.63
CA GLN A 149 1.75 -10.36 18.49
C GLN A 149 2.44 -9.98 17.17
N PHE A 150 3.65 -9.40 17.21
CA PHE A 150 4.40 -8.98 16.01
C PHE A 150 4.64 -10.15 15.05
N PHE A 151 5.00 -11.31 15.60
CA PHE A 151 5.26 -12.53 14.83
C PHE A 151 4.00 -13.14 14.19
N LYS A 152 2.81 -12.54 14.34
CA LYS A 152 1.63 -12.89 13.51
C LYS A 152 1.73 -12.33 12.10
N THR A 153 2.39 -11.17 11.93
CA THR A 153 2.49 -10.47 10.63
C THR A 153 3.93 -10.27 10.14
N MET A 154 4.93 -10.52 10.98
CA MET A 154 6.36 -10.37 10.66
C MET A 154 7.13 -11.68 10.86
N GLY A 155 8.14 -11.91 10.03
CA GLY A 155 9.06 -13.05 10.12
C GLY A 155 8.53 -14.36 9.53
N GLN A 156 9.46 -15.25 9.24
CA GLN A 156 9.23 -16.55 8.60
C GLN A 156 9.69 -17.65 9.55
N ALA A 157 8.80 -18.60 9.85
CA ALA A 157 9.10 -19.68 10.79
C ALA A 157 9.90 -20.79 10.09
N ASP A 158 10.95 -21.24 10.76
CA ASP A 158 11.77 -22.39 10.37
C ASP A 158 11.15 -23.70 10.88
N SER A 159 11.58 -24.80 10.29
CA SER A 159 11.36 -26.17 10.75
C SER A 159 11.72 -26.39 12.22
N SER A 160 12.75 -25.69 12.71
CA SER A 160 13.23 -25.76 14.10
C SER A 160 12.46 -24.85 15.07
N SER A 161 11.24 -24.40 14.73
CA SER A 161 10.38 -23.49 15.53
C SER A 161 10.96 -22.08 15.81
N ARG A 162 12.10 -21.75 15.22
CA ARG A 162 12.71 -20.42 15.24
C ARG A 162 12.02 -19.51 14.22
N VAL A 163 12.03 -18.21 14.43
CA VAL A 163 11.51 -17.24 13.45
C VAL A 163 12.64 -16.38 12.90
N TRP A 164 12.77 -16.36 11.58
CA TRP A 164 13.71 -15.53 10.85
C TRP A 164 13.04 -14.21 10.45
N LEU A 165 13.77 -13.11 10.61
CA LEU A 165 13.32 -11.76 10.31
C LEU A 165 14.11 -11.21 9.14
N LEU A 166 13.40 -10.49 8.27
CA LEU A 166 14.01 -9.65 7.24
C LEU A 166 14.68 -8.43 7.89
N PRO A 167 15.67 -7.80 7.22
CA PRO A 167 16.38 -6.65 7.76
C PRO A 167 15.45 -5.50 8.19
N GLU A 168 14.41 -5.19 7.41
CA GLU A 168 13.43 -4.15 7.77
C GLU A 168 12.54 -4.52 8.96
N GLU A 169 12.25 -5.80 9.15
CA GLU A 169 11.46 -6.29 10.30
C GLU A 169 12.29 -6.24 11.57
N ALA A 170 13.53 -6.72 11.49
CA ALA A 170 14.48 -6.70 12.60
C ALA A 170 14.79 -5.25 13.03
N LEU A 171 15.08 -4.37 12.06
CA LEU A 171 15.35 -2.96 12.33
C LEU A 171 14.14 -2.26 12.97
N TYR A 172 12.93 -2.53 12.49
CA TYR A 172 11.72 -1.97 13.09
C TYR A 172 11.53 -2.40 14.54
N LEU A 173 11.77 -3.68 14.85
CA LEU A 173 11.56 -4.21 16.20
C LEU A 173 12.63 -3.76 17.20
N ILE A 174 13.89 -3.60 16.77
CA ILE A 174 14.96 -3.05 17.61
C ILE A 174 14.73 -1.56 17.90
N GLU A 175 14.33 -0.76 16.90
CA GLU A 175 14.00 0.66 17.10
C GLU A 175 12.83 0.89 18.05
N ARG A 176 11.82 0.00 17.97
CA ARG A 176 10.66 0.02 18.87
C ARG A 176 11.02 -0.42 20.30
N GLY A 177 12.21 -0.97 20.52
CA GLY A 177 12.62 -1.56 21.80
C GLY A 177 11.88 -2.86 22.14
N SER A 178 11.32 -3.55 21.16
CA SER A 178 10.61 -4.83 21.37
C SER A 178 11.50 -6.06 21.13
N LEU A 179 12.65 -5.88 20.48
CA LEU A 179 13.62 -6.93 20.18
C LEU A 179 15.00 -6.48 20.64
N ASP A 180 15.72 -7.39 21.28
CA ASP A 180 17.12 -7.24 21.66
C ASP A 180 17.97 -8.16 20.79
N ILE A 181 18.77 -7.57 19.89
CA ILE A 181 19.58 -8.30 18.92
C ILE A 181 20.99 -8.45 19.50
N ARG A 182 21.52 -9.66 19.52
CA ARG A 182 22.88 -9.98 19.96
C ARG A 182 23.78 -10.27 18.78
N TRP A 183 25.06 -9.92 18.90
CA TRP A 183 26.10 -10.34 17.97
C TRP A 183 26.27 -11.86 17.98
N PRO A 184 26.66 -12.48 16.85
CA PRO A 184 26.94 -13.91 16.81
C PRO A 184 28.07 -14.24 17.78
N SER A 185 27.90 -15.31 18.56
CA SER A 185 28.94 -15.84 19.44
C SER A 185 30.02 -16.52 18.59
N SER A 186 31.30 -16.26 18.87
CA SER A 186 32.43 -16.86 18.15
C SER A 186 32.54 -18.38 18.33
N SER A 187 31.80 -18.97 19.28
CA SER A 187 31.69 -20.42 19.45
C SER A 187 30.44 -20.88 18.70
N GLY A 188 30.60 -21.65 17.62
CA GLY A 188 29.51 -22.25 16.82
C GLY A 188 28.68 -23.30 17.57
N SER A 189 28.55 -23.18 18.88
CA SER A 189 27.78 -24.07 19.73
C SER A 189 26.32 -23.62 19.72
N THR A 190 25.44 -24.56 19.39
CA THR A 190 23.99 -24.38 19.45
C THR A 190 23.59 -23.83 20.81
N ALA A 191 23.05 -22.62 20.84
CA ALA A 191 22.63 -21.88 22.03
C ALA A 191 21.86 -22.77 23.02
N GLY A 192 22.57 -23.25 24.03
CA GLY A 192 21.97 -23.78 25.24
C GLY A 192 21.43 -22.63 26.10
N SER A 193 20.43 -22.91 26.93
CA SER A 193 19.69 -21.95 27.77
C SER A 193 20.52 -21.20 28.84
N GLY A 194 21.85 -21.21 28.75
CA GLY A 194 22.79 -20.50 29.64
C GLY A 194 23.84 -19.64 28.92
N GLU A 195 23.88 -19.62 27.57
CA GLU A 195 24.81 -18.76 26.80
C GLU A 195 24.23 -17.37 26.48
N GLU A 196 22.96 -17.12 26.81
CA GLU A 196 22.28 -15.83 26.57
C GLU A 196 22.99 -14.66 27.29
N ASP A 197 23.63 -14.94 28.43
CA ASP A 197 24.33 -13.96 29.27
C ASP A 197 25.73 -13.59 28.74
N LEU A 198 26.32 -14.42 27.87
CA LEU A 198 27.67 -14.20 27.31
C LEU A 198 27.66 -13.44 25.98
N SER A 199 26.48 -13.27 25.37
CA SER A 199 26.34 -12.63 24.06
C SER A 199 26.38 -11.10 24.15
N VAL A 200 27.06 -10.42 23.23
CA VAL A 200 27.15 -8.94 23.24
C VAL A 200 25.92 -8.33 22.57
N PRO A 201 25.19 -7.38 23.20
CA PRO A 201 24.05 -6.72 22.55
C PRO A 201 24.51 -5.79 21.42
N MET A 202 23.72 -5.77 20.35
CA MET A 202 23.90 -4.91 19.19
C MET A 202 23.24 -3.56 19.47
N SER A 203 23.95 -2.45 19.19
CA SER A 203 23.35 -1.12 19.24
C SER A 203 22.44 -0.88 18.04
N VAL A 204 21.48 0.04 18.19
CA VAL A 204 20.61 0.44 17.06
C VAL A 204 21.44 0.95 15.89
N GLN A 205 22.50 1.73 16.16
CA GLN A 205 23.42 2.23 15.14
C GLN A 205 24.14 1.10 14.40
N ALA A 206 24.58 0.06 15.12
CA ALA A 206 25.18 -1.11 14.49
C ALA A 206 24.16 -1.88 13.64
N ALA A 207 22.91 -2.02 14.10
CA ALA A 207 21.85 -2.64 13.31
C ALA A 207 21.61 -1.88 11.99
N TYR A 208 21.57 -0.54 12.03
CA TYR A 208 21.49 0.29 10.82
C TYR A 208 22.67 0.02 9.87
N ALA A 209 23.89 -0.04 10.39
CA ALA A 209 25.08 -0.32 9.57
C ALA A 209 25.07 -1.72 8.94
N CYS A 210 24.55 -2.73 9.65
CA CYS A 210 24.51 -4.11 9.15
C CYS A 210 23.32 -4.41 8.23
N PHE A 211 22.18 -3.73 8.42
CA PHE A 211 20.93 -4.07 7.74
C PHE A 211 20.65 -3.19 6.52
N MET A 212 21.14 -1.94 6.51
CA MET A 212 20.99 -1.07 5.33
C MET A 212 21.78 -1.63 4.14
N GLY A 213 21.16 -1.62 2.96
CA GLY A 213 21.69 -2.22 1.74
C GLY A 213 21.53 -3.74 1.65
N ARG A 214 21.33 -4.44 2.78
CA ARG A 214 21.13 -5.89 2.78
C ARG A 214 19.78 -6.26 2.16
N GLY A 215 19.82 -7.14 1.16
CA GLY A 215 18.60 -7.61 0.48
C GLY A 215 17.79 -6.47 -0.15
N GLY A 216 18.46 -5.42 -0.67
CA GLY A 216 17.80 -4.29 -1.34
C GLY A 216 17.07 -3.30 -0.42
N LEU A 217 17.35 -3.32 0.89
CA LEU A 217 16.75 -2.39 1.83
C LEU A 217 17.42 -1.00 1.74
N THR A 218 16.67 0.00 1.29
CA THR A 218 17.08 1.41 1.33
C THR A 218 16.43 2.14 2.50
N LEU A 219 16.95 3.32 2.84
CA LEU A 219 16.40 4.15 3.92
C LEU A 219 14.95 4.59 3.62
N GLU A 220 14.65 4.88 2.35
CA GLU A 220 13.33 5.31 1.88
C GLU A 220 12.32 4.16 1.95
N ARG A 221 12.72 2.95 1.54
CA ARG A 221 11.88 1.75 1.70
C ARG A 221 11.63 1.49 3.19
N TYR A 222 12.64 1.67 4.03
CA TYR A 222 12.51 1.51 5.48
C TYR A 222 11.59 2.57 6.12
N SER A 223 11.69 3.85 5.74
CA SER A 223 10.84 4.91 6.28
C SER A 223 9.36 4.67 5.93
N VAL A 224 9.06 4.25 4.70
CA VAL A 224 7.72 3.82 4.27
C VAL A 224 7.26 2.60 5.08
N TYR A 225 8.12 1.60 5.24
CA TYR A 225 7.82 0.41 6.03
C TYR A 225 7.44 0.75 7.47
N THR A 226 8.27 1.54 8.17
CA THR A 226 8.03 1.90 9.57
C THR A 226 6.78 2.75 9.77
N SER A 227 6.52 3.73 8.89
CA SER A 227 5.34 4.59 8.97
C SER A 227 4.04 3.79 8.85
N LEU A 228 3.96 2.88 7.87
CA LEU A 228 2.79 2.03 7.66
C LEU A 228 2.63 0.99 8.78
N ARG A 229 3.74 0.42 9.28
CA ARG A 229 3.69 -0.49 10.43
C ARG A 229 3.19 0.18 11.70
N ARG A 230 3.56 1.45 11.95
CA ARG A 230 3.06 2.23 13.09
C ARG A 230 1.55 2.50 12.99
N LEU A 231 1.04 2.65 11.77
CA LEU A 231 -0.40 2.76 11.49
C LEU A 231 -1.15 1.41 11.59
N GLY A 232 -0.45 0.30 11.84
CA GLY A 232 -1.04 -1.02 12.06
C GLY A 232 -1.21 -1.88 10.80
N TYR A 233 -0.73 -1.43 9.64
CA TYR A 233 -0.78 -2.22 8.42
C TYR A 233 0.17 -3.43 8.48
N ALA A 234 -0.17 -4.51 7.77
CA ALA A 234 0.76 -5.61 7.49
C ALA A 234 1.39 -5.44 6.11
N LEU A 235 2.70 -5.65 6.02
CA LEU A 235 3.50 -5.42 4.82
C LEU A 235 4.24 -6.69 4.44
N VAL A 236 4.30 -6.96 3.14
CA VAL A 236 5.07 -8.06 2.54
C VAL A 236 5.81 -7.51 1.31
N ARG A 237 7.06 -7.94 1.10
CA ARG A 237 7.83 -7.59 -0.12
C ARG A 237 7.10 -8.08 -1.36
N ALA A 238 6.95 -7.22 -2.36
CA ALA A 238 6.36 -7.56 -3.65
C ALA A 238 7.45 -8.03 -4.63
N PRO A 239 7.07 -8.67 -5.76
CA PRO A 239 8.04 -9.15 -6.75
C PRO A 239 8.98 -8.07 -7.31
N GLY A 240 8.52 -6.82 -7.38
CA GLY A 240 9.32 -5.67 -7.82
C GLY A 240 10.30 -5.13 -6.77
N TRP A 241 10.50 -5.83 -5.64
CA TRP A 241 11.45 -5.44 -4.59
C TRP A 241 12.91 -5.51 -5.06
N TYR A 242 13.25 -6.53 -5.85
CA TYR A 242 14.61 -6.76 -6.33
C TYR A 242 14.79 -6.06 -7.69
N ASP A 243 15.66 -5.05 -7.71
CA ASP A 243 15.97 -4.31 -8.94
C ASP A 243 16.81 -5.16 -9.91
N ASP A 244 17.57 -6.12 -9.37
CA ASP A 244 18.52 -7.01 -10.06
C ASP A 244 17.90 -8.29 -10.62
N MET A 245 16.56 -8.38 -10.74
CA MET A 245 15.98 -9.45 -11.54
C MET A 245 16.35 -9.17 -13.01
N GLU A 246 17.52 -9.69 -13.42
CA GLU A 246 17.88 -9.88 -14.81
C GLU A 246 16.64 -10.41 -15.51
N GLN A 247 16.28 -9.79 -16.64
CA GLN A 247 15.30 -10.37 -17.54
C GLN A 247 15.73 -11.83 -17.69
N PRO A 248 14.90 -12.83 -17.31
CA PRO A 248 15.22 -14.19 -17.71
C PRO A 248 15.44 -14.09 -19.21
N ASP A 249 16.61 -14.52 -19.70
CA ASP A 249 16.95 -14.53 -21.12
C ASP A 249 15.78 -15.18 -21.87
N SER A 250 14.82 -14.36 -22.28
CA SER A 250 13.74 -14.78 -23.12
C SER A 250 14.42 -14.85 -24.46
N ASP A 251 14.72 -16.08 -24.86
CA ASP A 251 15.12 -16.45 -26.21
C ASP A 251 14.54 -15.47 -27.22
N VAL A 252 15.41 -15.01 -28.12
CA VAL A 252 15.25 -13.93 -29.12
C VAL A 252 14.16 -14.25 -30.18
N THR A 253 13.01 -14.80 -29.78
CA THR A 253 11.93 -15.24 -30.65
C THR A 253 10.52 -14.85 -30.19
N ASP A 254 10.34 -14.34 -28.97
CA ASP A 254 9.06 -13.74 -28.54
C ASP A 254 9.30 -12.36 -27.92
N ALA A 255 9.74 -11.42 -28.75
CA ALA A 255 9.46 -10.02 -28.47
C ALA A 255 7.94 -9.89 -28.45
N SER A 256 7.34 -10.01 -27.25
CA SER A 256 5.92 -9.78 -26.99
C SER A 256 5.48 -8.64 -27.89
N GLU A 257 4.66 -8.98 -28.89
CA GLU A 257 4.04 -8.01 -29.77
C GLU A 257 3.53 -6.90 -28.85
N ARG A 258 4.03 -5.68 -29.03
CA ARG A 258 3.52 -4.51 -28.33
C ARG A 258 2.10 -4.32 -28.83
N ILE A 259 1.16 -5.11 -28.31
CA ILE A 259 -0.26 -5.03 -28.64
C ILE A 259 -0.66 -3.66 -28.13
N SER A 260 -0.76 -2.74 -29.08
CA SER A 260 -1.17 -1.38 -28.80
C SER A 260 -2.54 -1.46 -28.14
N PRO A 261 -2.77 -0.74 -27.03
CA PRO A 261 -4.06 -0.79 -26.36
C PRO A 261 -5.16 -0.48 -27.37
N LYS A 262 -6.24 -1.28 -27.35
CA LYS A 262 -7.35 -1.10 -28.28
C LYS A 262 -8.07 0.21 -27.94
N PHE A 263 -7.75 1.26 -28.70
CA PHE A 263 -8.46 2.51 -28.61
C PHE A 263 -9.86 2.35 -29.22
N HIS A 264 -10.88 2.61 -28.42
CA HIS A 264 -12.25 2.69 -28.84
C HIS A 264 -12.51 4.11 -29.33
N GLY A 265 -12.76 4.23 -30.62
CA GLY A 265 -13.00 5.47 -31.34
C GLY A 265 -13.13 5.18 -32.83
N PRO A 266 -13.44 6.17 -33.67
CA PRO A 266 -13.40 5.98 -35.11
C PRO A 266 -11.94 5.77 -35.53
N GLY A 267 -11.48 4.51 -35.55
CA GLY A 267 -10.23 4.13 -36.22
C GLY A 267 -10.33 4.33 -37.74
N LEU A 268 -9.37 3.85 -38.52
CA LEU A 268 -9.44 3.92 -39.99
C LEU A 268 -10.74 3.31 -40.56
N ALA A 269 -11.27 2.26 -39.92
CA ALA A 269 -12.58 1.68 -40.26
C ALA A 269 -13.76 2.61 -39.92
N GLY A 270 -13.65 3.43 -38.87
CA GLY A 270 -14.63 4.46 -38.52
C GLY A 270 -14.62 5.62 -39.52
N LEU A 271 -13.45 6.00 -40.05
CA LEU A 271 -13.33 6.97 -41.14
C LEU A 271 -13.97 6.45 -42.43
N LEU A 272 -13.80 5.17 -42.77
CA LEU A 272 -14.52 4.53 -43.90
C LEU A 272 -16.04 4.46 -43.65
N GLY A 273 -16.46 4.20 -42.41
CA GLY A 273 -17.87 4.27 -42.02
C GLY A 273 -18.45 5.69 -42.12
N LEU A 274 -17.65 6.74 -41.88
CA LEU A 274 -18.04 8.12 -42.12
C LEU A 274 -18.21 8.42 -43.62
N VAL A 275 -17.38 7.82 -44.49
CA VAL A 275 -17.54 7.91 -45.95
C VAL A 275 -18.80 7.18 -46.41
N PHE A 276 -19.09 5.98 -45.88
CA PHE A 276 -20.31 5.24 -46.23
C PHE A 276 -21.58 5.94 -45.73
N ASN A 277 -21.54 6.54 -44.52
CA ASN A 277 -22.62 7.36 -44.00
C ASN A 277 -22.78 8.69 -44.77
N TRP A 278 -21.69 9.28 -45.29
CA TRP A 278 -21.73 10.44 -46.19
C TRP A 278 -22.48 10.10 -47.50
N ILE A 279 -22.26 8.90 -48.05
CA ILE A 279 -22.97 8.43 -49.25
C ILE A 279 -24.47 8.23 -48.98
N HIS A 280 -24.84 7.73 -47.81
CA HIS A 280 -26.22 7.42 -47.48
C HIS A 280 -27.01 8.64 -46.95
N ASP A 281 -26.34 9.69 -46.44
CA ASP A 281 -27.00 10.88 -45.91
C ASP A 281 -26.09 12.14 -45.98
N PRO A 282 -26.00 12.82 -47.14
CA PRO A 282 -24.98 13.85 -47.40
C PRO A 282 -25.11 15.09 -46.51
N HIS A 283 -26.31 15.37 -45.99
CA HIS A 283 -26.56 16.48 -45.05
C HIS A 283 -26.21 16.14 -43.59
N SER A 284 -25.99 14.87 -43.25
CA SER A 284 -25.64 14.43 -41.89
C SER A 284 -24.13 14.52 -41.59
N THR A 285 -23.32 14.97 -42.55
CA THR A 285 -21.87 14.86 -42.47
C THR A 285 -21.26 16.08 -41.79
N ALA A 286 -20.70 15.86 -40.60
CA ALA A 286 -19.96 16.87 -39.86
C ALA A 286 -18.54 17.00 -40.40
N SER A 287 -18.02 18.22 -40.46
CA SER A 287 -16.59 18.50 -40.69
C SER A 287 -16.03 19.17 -39.45
N THR A 288 -15.09 18.52 -38.76
CA THR A 288 -14.47 19.07 -37.55
C THR A 288 -13.50 20.21 -37.83
N ALA A 289 -13.10 20.41 -39.09
CA ALA A 289 -12.11 21.42 -39.48
C ALA A 289 -12.73 22.80 -39.79
N THR A 290 -13.92 22.83 -40.41
CA THR A 290 -14.53 24.08 -40.92
C THR A 290 -16.05 24.11 -40.88
N GLY A 291 -16.72 23.13 -40.25
CA GLY A 291 -18.17 23.00 -40.20
C GLY A 291 -18.72 22.68 -38.81
N PRO A 292 -20.06 22.51 -38.69
CA PRO A 292 -20.66 22.07 -37.43
C PRO A 292 -20.20 20.64 -37.10
N ILE A 293 -19.85 20.42 -35.82
CA ILE A 293 -19.32 19.15 -35.28
C ILE A 293 -20.35 18.01 -35.40
N ILE A 294 -21.63 18.35 -35.48
CA ILE A 294 -22.72 17.46 -35.80
C ILE A 294 -23.31 17.98 -37.12
N GLY A 295 -23.40 17.14 -38.15
CA GLY A 295 -23.96 17.55 -39.44
C GLY A 295 -25.41 18.02 -39.31
N THR A 296 -25.90 18.78 -40.28
CA THR A 296 -27.26 19.38 -40.27
C THR A 296 -28.39 18.36 -40.50
N GLY A 297 -28.11 17.07 -40.37
CA GLY A 297 -29.07 15.98 -40.50
C GLY A 297 -30.09 15.90 -39.37
N ILE A 298 -31.18 15.18 -39.61
CA ILE A 298 -32.27 14.99 -38.65
C ILE A 298 -31.85 13.91 -37.64
N HIS A 299 -31.75 14.29 -36.36
CA HIS A 299 -31.43 13.37 -35.26
C HIS A 299 -32.71 12.99 -34.52
N ARG A 300 -33.05 11.69 -34.49
CA ARG A 300 -34.29 11.19 -33.85
C ARG A 300 -34.12 10.96 -32.34
N HIS A 301 -32.91 10.62 -31.89
CA HIS A 301 -32.60 10.46 -30.47
C HIS A 301 -31.37 11.27 -30.07
N TYR A 302 -31.42 11.87 -28.87
CA TYR A 302 -30.26 12.56 -28.28
C TYR A 302 -29.03 11.66 -28.15
N MET A 303 -29.24 10.35 -27.95
CA MET A 303 -28.18 9.34 -27.92
C MET A 303 -27.35 9.33 -29.20
N ASP A 304 -27.98 9.51 -30.36
CA ASP A 304 -27.28 9.51 -31.65
C ASP A 304 -26.39 10.75 -31.79
N VAL A 305 -26.85 11.89 -31.27
CA VAL A 305 -26.07 13.13 -31.20
C VAL A 305 -24.85 12.95 -30.30
N TYR A 306 -25.03 12.39 -29.09
CA TYR A 306 -23.92 12.16 -28.17
C TYR A 306 -22.90 11.13 -28.67
N ARG A 307 -23.36 10.11 -29.40
CA ARG A 307 -22.45 9.15 -30.07
C ARG A 307 -21.64 9.83 -31.18
N LYS A 308 -22.24 10.72 -31.96
CA LYS A 308 -21.52 11.52 -32.98
C LYS A 308 -20.52 12.50 -32.36
N LEU A 309 -20.83 13.05 -31.17
CA LEU A 309 -19.92 13.92 -30.40
C LEU A 309 -18.77 13.16 -29.72
N ALA A 310 -18.79 11.83 -29.67
CA ALA A 310 -17.73 11.01 -29.08
C ALA A 310 -16.51 10.88 -30.01
N ILE A 311 -15.86 12.01 -30.30
CA ILE A 311 -14.76 12.14 -31.26
C ILE A 311 -13.42 11.72 -30.65
N ILE A 312 -13.25 11.95 -29.35
CA ILE A 312 -12.00 11.68 -28.64
C ILE A 312 -11.87 10.16 -28.45
N PRO A 313 -10.82 9.52 -29.00
CA PRO A 313 -10.57 8.11 -28.78
C PRO A 313 -10.26 7.88 -27.30
N TRP A 314 -10.71 6.75 -26.77
CA TRP A 314 -10.48 6.38 -25.39
C TRP A 314 -10.03 4.92 -25.32
N TYR A 315 -9.21 4.56 -24.33
CA TYR A 315 -8.72 3.19 -24.17
C TYR A 315 -9.62 2.43 -23.19
N ASP A 316 -9.83 1.14 -23.45
CA ASP A 316 -10.49 0.26 -22.49
C ASP A 316 -9.44 -0.47 -21.64
N PRO A 317 -9.35 -0.19 -20.31
CA PRO A 317 -8.36 -0.83 -19.44
C PRO A 317 -8.56 -2.35 -19.29
N VAL A 318 -9.76 -2.86 -19.55
CA VAL A 318 -10.05 -4.31 -19.49
C VAL A 318 -9.41 -5.05 -20.66
N THR A 319 -9.17 -4.33 -21.78
CA THR A 319 -8.52 -4.90 -22.97
C THR A 319 -7.00 -4.76 -22.96
N ALA A 320 -6.46 -4.02 -21.99
CA ALA A 320 -5.02 -3.83 -21.87
C ALA A 320 -4.34 -5.14 -21.41
N PRO A 321 -3.21 -5.53 -22.02
CA PRO A 321 -2.47 -6.70 -21.57
C PRO A 321 -2.03 -6.53 -20.10
N GLU A 322 -1.92 -7.64 -19.38
CA GLU A 322 -1.21 -7.67 -18.10
C GLU A 322 0.29 -7.74 -18.39
N ARG A 323 1.07 -6.88 -17.73
CA ARG A 323 2.53 -6.93 -17.82
C ARG A 323 3.12 -7.63 -16.62
N HIS A 324 4.27 -8.27 -16.82
CA HIS A 324 5.00 -8.83 -15.71
C HIS A 324 5.66 -7.69 -14.90
N PRO A 325 5.74 -7.77 -13.56
CA PRO A 325 6.39 -6.73 -12.76
C PRO A 325 7.84 -6.43 -13.14
N SER A 326 8.57 -7.39 -13.72
CA SER A 326 9.95 -7.19 -14.23
C SER A 326 10.04 -6.18 -15.38
N ASP A 327 8.95 -6.00 -16.14
CA ASP A 327 8.93 -5.17 -17.34
C ASP A 327 8.85 -3.66 -17.01
N THR A 328 8.64 -3.34 -15.74
CA THR A 328 8.62 -1.97 -15.23
C THR A 328 10.05 -1.43 -15.07
N THR A 329 10.25 -0.11 -15.08
CA THR A 329 11.57 0.49 -14.90
C THR A 329 11.74 0.99 -13.46
N PRO A 330 12.83 0.65 -12.74
CA PRO A 330 13.13 1.24 -11.44
C PRO A 330 13.23 2.77 -11.54
N PRO A 331 12.75 3.55 -10.55
CA PRO A 331 12.17 3.15 -9.26
C PRO A 331 10.64 2.89 -9.31
N PHE A 332 10.00 2.99 -10.47
CA PHE A 332 8.55 2.89 -10.64
C PHE A 332 8.09 1.42 -10.69
N ARG A 333 8.31 0.68 -9.60
CA ARG A 333 7.90 -0.71 -9.43
C ARG A 333 7.14 -0.92 -8.13
N VAL A 334 6.24 -1.89 -8.08
CA VAL A 334 5.57 -2.27 -6.83
C VAL A 334 6.57 -3.04 -5.94
N VAL A 335 6.94 -2.44 -4.82
CA VAL A 335 7.91 -2.99 -3.85
C VAL A 335 7.22 -3.56 -2.60
N PHE A 336 6.03 -3.08 -2.25
CA PHE A 336 5.27 -3.56 -1.09
C PHE A 336 3.84 -3.95 -1.44
N HIS A 337 3.43 -5.10 -0.92
CA HIS A 337 2.04 -5.50 -0.78
C HIS A 337 1.55 -5.22 0.64
N ILE A 338 0.44 -4.50 0.75
CA ILE A 338 -0.06 -3.98 2.03
C ILE A 338 -1.44 -4.51 2.30
N TYR A 339 -1.66 -4.86 3.57
CA TYR A 339 -2.91 -5.37 4.09
C TYR A 339 -3.37 -4.48 5.24
N LYS A 340 -4.64 -4.07 5.19
CA LYS A 340 -5.28 -3.30 6.25
C LYS A 340 -5.35 -4.10 7.55
N PRO A 341 -5.41 -3.44 8.73
CA PRO A 341 -5.62 -4.12 9.99
C PRO A 341 -6.89 -4.99 10.03
N SER A 342 -7.92 -4.61 9.26
CA SER A 342 -9.18 -5.34 9.15
C SER A 342 -9.13 -6.57 8.24
N THR A 343 -8.07 -6.72 7.44
CA THR A 343 -7.95 -7.80 6.46
C THR A 343 -7.45 -9.08 7.14
N PRO A 344 -8.11 -10.24 6.94
CA PRO A 344 -7.70 -11.49 7.58
C PRO A 344 -6.33 -11.95 7.04
N PHE A 345 -5.27 -11.67 7.79
CA PHE A 345 -3.90 -11.95 7.38
C PHE A 345 -3.44 -13.34 7.83
N LYS A 346 -3.03 -14.19 6.87
CA LYS A 346 -2.38 -15.47 7.13
C LYS A 346 -1.08 -15.57 6.34
N LYS A 347 0.06 -15.73 7.02
CA LYS A 347 1.39 -15.85 6.39
C LYS A 347 1.50 -17.01 5.40
N SER A 348 0.81 -18.11 5.69
CA SER A 348 0.86 -19.33 4.87
C SER A 348 0.06 -19.20 3.58
N ALA A 349 -0.97 -18.36 3.56
CA ALA A 349 -1.87 -18.14 2.45
C ALA A 349 -2.31 -16.67 2.48
N LEU A 350 -1.54 -15.82 1.81
CA LEU A 350 -1.78 -14.38 1.79
C LEU A 350 -3.07 -14.08 1.00
N PRO A 351 -3.96 -13.23 1.52
CA PRO A 351 -5.10 -12.75 0.76
C PRO A 351 -4.65 -11.81 -0.37
N THR A 352 -5.58 -11.33 -1.17
CA THR A 352 -5.28 -10.25 -2.13
C THR A 352 -4.89 -8.97 -1.38
N PRO A 353 -3.81 -8.27 -1.78
CA PRO A 353 -3.37 -7.07 -1.10
C PRO A 353 -4.37 -5.93 -1.29
N ASP A 354 -4.60 -5.16 -0.23
CA ASP A 354 -5.47 -3.97 -0.23
C ASP A 354 -4.82 -2.81 -0.98
N PHE A 355 -3.52 -2.63 -0.80
CA PHE A 355 -2.75 -1.60 -1.49
C PHE A 355 -1.44 -2.18 -2.03
N ARG A 356 -1.02 -1.65 -3.17
CA ARG A 356 0.25 -1.96 -3.82
C ARG A 356 1.06 -0.67 -3.83
N ILE A 357 2.23 -0.68 -3.19
CA ILE A 357 3.06 0.52 -3.07
C ILE A 357 4.32 0.43 -3.91
N ALA A 358 4.55 1.47 -4.70
CA ALA A 358 5.83 1.81 -5.29
C ALA A 358 6.50 2.89 -4.43
N VAL A 359 7.79 2.74 -4.13
CA VAL A 359 8.54 3.72 -3.33
C VAL A 359 9.46 4.48 -4.26
N VAL A 360 9.35 5.80 -4.25
CA VAL A 360 10.14 6.70 -5.11
C VAL A 360 10.88 7.70 -4.24
N SER A 361 12.20 7.71 -4.36
CA SER A 361 13.09 8.69 -3.73
C SER A 361 13.17 9.95 -4.58
N THR A 362 12.87 11.11 -4.02
CA THR A 362 13.03 12.41 -4.73
C THR A 362 14.49 12.77 -4.95
N ARG A 363 15.42 12.18 -4.19
CA ARG A 363 16.86 12.42 -4.33
C ARG A 363 17.42 11.75 -5.58
N ASP A 364 16.99 10.53 -5.85
CA ASP A 364 17.47 9.74 -6.98
C ASP A 364 16.68 10.07 -8.25
N GLN A 365 15.37 10.28 -8.10
CA GLN A 365 14.45 10.57 -9.19
C GLN A 365 13.87 11.98 -9.05
N THR A 366 14.50 12.95 -9.72
CA THR A 366 14.10 14.37 -9.70
C THR A 366 13.02 14.71 -10.74
N THR A 367 12.71 13.80 -11.67
CA THR A 367 11.72 14.04 -12.73
C THR A 367 10.44 13.23 -12.52
N MET A 368 9.31 13.81 -12.93
CA MET A 368 8.01 13.15 -12.88
C MET A 368 7.99 11.90 -13.76
N PRO A 369 7.24 10.84 -13.36
CA PRO A 369 7.13 9.63 -14.15
C PRO A 369 6.55 9.93 -15.52
N THR A 370 7.18 9.37 -16.55
CA THR A 370 6.68 9.44 -17.92
C THR A 370 5.40 8.61 -18.07
N MET A 371 4.58 8.92 -19.08
CA MET A 371 3.35 8.19 -19.36
C MET A 371 3.60 6.69 -19.57
N THR A 372 4.71 6.32 -20.21
CA THR A 372 5.08 4.93 -20.47
C THR A 372 5.46 4.19 -19.20
N GLN A 373 6.22 4.83 -18.31
CA GLN A 373 6.58 4.27 -16.99
C GLN A 373 5.35 4.10 -16.11
N LEU A 374 4.46 5.10 -16.08
CA LEU A 374 3.23 5.02 -15.30
C LEU A 374 2.26 3.97 -15.85
N GLY A 375 2.13 3.90 -17.18
CA GLY A 375 1.36 2.87 -17.86
C GLY A 375 1.88 1.47 -17.55
N ALA A 376 3.20 1.26 -17.64
CA ALA A 376 3.82 -0.02 -17.29
C ALA A 376 3.59 -0.39 -15.81
N LEU A 377 3.71 0.58 -14.88
CA LEU A 377 3.45 0.37 -13.46
C LEU A 377 1.98 -0.02 -13.22
N LEU A 378 1.02 0.66 -13.83
CA LEU A 378 -0.39 0.30 -13.70
C LEU A 378 -0.68 -1.07 -14.33
N GLU A 379 -0.15 -1.35 -15.52
CA GLU A 379 -0.30 -2.63 -16.23
C GLU A 379 0.33 -3.83 -15.48
N SER A 380 1.31 -3.58 -14.60
CA SER A 380 1.87 -4.59 -13.71
C SER A 380 0.96 -4.98 -12.54
N THR A 381 -0.11 -4.21 -12.31
CA THR A 381 -1.09 -4.51 -11.25
C THR A 381 -2.29 -5.25 -11.83
N PRO A 382 -2.88 -6.20 -11.07
CA PRO A 382 -4.02 -6.96 -11.55
C PRO A 382 -5.24 -6.07 -11.74
N LEU A 383 -6.11 -6.46 -12.67
CA LEU A 383 -7.35 -5.76 -12.94
C LEU A 383 -8.31 -5.85 -11.73
N ASP A 384 -8.71 -4.70 -11.21
CA ASP A 384 -9.64 -4.54 -10.08
C ASP A 384 -10.76 -3.56 -10.47
N PRO A 385 -11.76 -4.02 -11.25
CA PRO A 385 -12.82 -3.16 -11.73
C PRO A 385 -13.71 -2.71 -10.57
N PRO A 386 -14.23 -1.47 -10.61
CA PRO A 386 -15.04 -0.92 -9.52
C PRO A 386 -16.40 -1.64 -9.44
N ARG A 387 -16.55 -2.59 -8.50
CA ARG A 387 -17.75 -3.43 -8.31
C ARG A 387 -18.57 -3.02 -7.07
N GLY A 388 -19.90 -3.19 -7.14
CA GLY A 388 -20.82 -3.10 -6.00
C GLY A 388 -21.89 -2.02 -6.12
N GLU A 389 -22.98 -2.11 -5.34
CA GLU A 389 -24.17 -1.25 -5.50
C GLU A 389 -23.86 0.26 -5.39
N LYS A 390 -23.05 0.65 -4.40
CA LYS A 390 -22.61 2.06 -4.24
C LYS A 390 -21.81 2.52 -5.46
N MET A 391 -20.98 1.62 -5.96
CA MET A 391 -20.09 1.86 -7.08
C MET A 391 -20.89 1.95 -8.39
N ASP A 392 -21.96 1.18 -8.57
CA ASP A 392 -22.86 1.24 -9.72
C ASP A 392 -23.66 2.55 -9.78
N ARG A 393 -23.99 3.13 -8.62
CA ARG A 393 -24.73 4.40 -8.55
C ARG A 393 -23.84 5.63 -8.67
N MET A 394 -22.64 5.61 -8.10
CA MET A 394 -21.81 6.81 -7.94
C MET A 394 -20.63 6.83 -8.92
N MET A 395 -20.83 7.47 -10.08
CA MET A 395 -19.81 7.63 -11.13
C MET A 395 -18.48 8.18 -10.59
N TYR A 396 -18.50 9.23 -9.75
CA TYR A 396 -17.28 9.80 -9.20
C TYR A 396 -16.47 8.81 -8.36
N MET A 397 -17.13 7.86 -7.68
CA MET A 397 -16.43 6.82 -6.93
C MET A 397 -15.77 5.80 -7.86
N ARG A 398 -16.42 5.45 -8.99
CA ARG A 398 -15.85 4.56 -10.02
C ARG A 398 -14.59 5.15 -10.62
N LEU A 399 -14.68 6.42 -11.00
CA LEU A 399 -13.56 7.15 -11.58
C LEU A 399 -12.40 7.29 -10.58
N ARG A 400 -12.67 7.59 -9.30
CA ARG A 400 -11.61 7.64 -8.27
C ARG A 400 -11.02 6.27 -7.95
N HIS A 401 -11.77 5.19 -8.13
CA HIS A 401 -11.28 3.83 -7.90
C HIS A 401 -10.36 3.35 -9.03
N GLY A 402 -10.77 3.62 -10.27
CA GLY A 402 -10.16 3.10 -11.48
C GLY A 402 -10.36 1.58 -11.64
N TYR A 403 -9.83 1.06 -12.74
CA TYR A 403 -9.80 -0.38 -13.06
C TYR A 403 -8.49 -1.05 -12.66
N ARG A 404 -7.42 -0.26 -12.53
CA ARG A 404 -6.14 -0.64 -11.94
C ARG A 404 -5.71 0.50 -11.04
N ASN A 405 -5.06 0.22 -9.93
CA ASN A 405 -4.60 1.26 -9.03
C ASN A 405 -3.30 0.86 -8.32
N VAL A 406 -2.51 1.89 -8.03
CA VAL A 406 -1.24 1.78 -7.32
C VAL A 406 -1.09 3.02 -6.43
N VAL A 407 -0.42 2.86 -5.29
CA VAL A 407 -0.07 3.97 -4.42
C VAL A 407 1.43 4.21 -4.57
N MET A 408 1.82 5.43 -4.88
CA MET A 408 3.21 5.85 -4.93
C MET A 408 3.55 6.56 -3.63
N ALA A 409 4.52 6.02 -2.89
CA ALA A 409 5.08 6.66 -1.72
C ALA A 409 6.32 7.46 -2.15
N VAL A 410 6.15 8.78 -2.26
CA VAL A 410 7.22 9.71 -2.62
C VAL A 410 7.90 10.15 -1.33
N VAL A 411 9.19 9.84 -1.22
CA VAL A 411 9.98 10.13 -0.02
C VAL A 411 10.90 11.31 -0.31
N ASP A 412 10.72 12.40 0.42
CA ASP A 412 11.51 13.62 0.34
C ASP A 412 12.11 13.98 1.70
N GLN A 413 13.41 13.72 1.87
CA GLN A 413 14.16 14.03 3.11
C GLN A 413 13.46 13.60 4.41
N GLY A 414 12.86 12.40 4.39
CA GLY A 414 12.16 11.83 5.56
C GLY A 414 10.67 12.17 5.65
N VAL A 415 10.16 13.07 4.81
CA VAL A 415 8.72 13.30 4.62
C VAL A 415 8.20 12.32 3.57
N ILE A 416 7.10 11.63 3.87
CA ILE A 416 6.51 10.63 2.97
C ILE A 416 5.15 11.15 2.49
N SER A 417 5.02 11.32 1.19
CA SER A 417 3.75 11.69 0.53
C SER A 417 3.18 10.48 -0.21
N TYR A 418 1.94 10.10 0.12
CA TYR A 418 1.25 8.99 -0.55
C TYR A 418 0.33 9.52 -1.65
N LEU A 419 0.62 9.15 -2.89
CA LEU A 419 -0.14 9.53 -4.08
C LEU A 419 -0.83 8.30 -4.65
N ARG A 420 -2.16 8.28 -4.68
CA ARG A 420 -2.91 7.21 -5.34
C ARG A 420 -3.04 7.53 -6.82
N ILE A 421 -2.62 6.59 -7.65
CA ILE A 421 -2.75 6.66 -9.11
C ILE A 421 -3.68 5.54 -9.56
N ALA A 422 -4.67 5.89 -10.38
CA ALA A 422 -5.71 4.98 -10.81
C ALA A 422 -5.96 5.08 -12.31
N ASP A 423 -6.02 3.92 -12.96
CA ASP A 423 -6.31 3.76 -14.36
C ASP A 423 -7.82 3.90 -14.60
N SER A 424 -8.26 5.09 -15.02
CA SER A 424 -9.67 5.47 -15.01
C SER A 424 -10.24 5.48 -16.42
N ALA A 425 -11.18 4.56 -16.70
CA ALA A 425 -11.84 4.46 -18.00
C ALA A 425 -12.95 5.51 -18.18
N PHE A 426 -12.59 6.79 -18.34
CA PHE A 426 -13.57 7.86 -18.54
C PHE A 426 -14.53 7.58 -19.72
N GLY A 427 -14.05 6.93 -20.78
CA GLY A 427 -14.90 6.60 -21.94
C GLY A 427 -15.95 5.51 -21.69
N LYS A 428 -15.81 4.71 -20.62
CA LYS A 428 -16.88 3.80 -20.19
C LYS A 428 -18.02 4.51 -19.46
N GLU A 429 -17.76 5.69 -18.91
CA GLU A 429 -18.71 6.48 -18.13
C GLU A 429 -19.50 7.43 -19.02
N LYS A 430 -20.57 6.92 -19.64
CA LYS A 430 -21.43 7.71 -20.51
C LYS A 430 -22.47 8.51 -19.71
N LEU A 431 -22.15 9.79 -19.47
CA LEU A 431 -23.02 10.74 -18.78
C LEU A 431 -24.45 10.81 -19.37
N TYR A 432 -24.56 10.64 -20.68
CA TYR A 432 -25.82 10.77 -21.40
C TYR A 432 -26.71 9.51 -21.33
N GLU A 433 -26.15 8.34 -20.96
CA GLU A 433 -26.91 7.08 -20.81
C GLU A 433 -27.46 6.89 -19.39
N ASN A 434 -26.93 7.62 -18.40
CA ASN A 434 -27.42 7.55 -17.03
C ASN A 434 -28.87 8.06 -16.97
N LYS A 435 -29.79 7.14 -16.62
CA LYS A 435 -31.25 7.35 -16.47
C LYS A 435 -31.68 8.37 -15.40
N GLY A 436 -30.75 9.16 -14.89
CA GLY A 436 -30.98 10.25 -13.96
C GLY A 436 -30.44 11.55 -14.54
N GLY A 437 -31.03 12.03 -15.64
CA GLY A 437 -30.86 13.43 -16.00
C GLY A 437 -31.27 14.32 -14.82
N PRO A 438 -30.77 15.57 -14.72
CA PRO A 438 -31.20 16.48 -13.67
C PRO A 438 -32.72 16.55 -13.70
N GLN A 439 -33.37 16.06 -12.64
CA GLN A 439 -34.79 16.30 -12.44
C GLN A 439 -34.92 17.80 -12.31
N GLY A 440 -35.33 18.46 -13.40
CA GLY A 440 -35.79 19.83 -13.33
C GLY A 440 -36.79 19.93 -12.19
N PRO A 441 -36.86 21.07 -11.49
CA PRO A 441 -37.72 21.23 -10.32
C PRO A 441 -39.11 20.72 -10.69
N LYS A 442 -39.59 19.69 -9.97
CA LYS A 442 -40.92 19.10 -10.18
C LYS A 442 -41.91 20.25 -10.13
N ARG A 443 -42.35 20.71 -11.30
CA ARG A 443 -43.32 21.76 -11.41
C ARG A 443 -44.62 21.17 -10.88
N ASN A 444 -44.94 21.48 -9.62
CA ASN A 444 -46.17 21.05 -8.95
C ASN A 444 -47.36 21.42 -9.84
N ARG A 445 -47.88 20.43 -10.59
CA ARG A 445 -49.12 20.52 -11.38
C ARG A 445 -50.34 20.44 -10.47
N ALA A 446 -50.31 21.16 -9.35
CA ALA A 446 -51.40 21.19 -8.38
C ALA A 446 -52.35 22.39 -8.55
N ASN A 447 -52.19 23.22 -9.60
CA ASN A 447 -53.02 24.43 -9.76
C ASN A 447 -53.48 24.72 -11.19
N GLN A 448 -53.86 23.69 -11.96
CA GLN A 448 -54.73 23.92 -13.12
C GLN A 448 -56.19 23.79 -12.68
N LYS A 449 -56.80 24.93 -12.33
CA LYS A 449 -58.26 25.04 -12.23
C LYS A 449 -58.89 24.71 -13.59
N PRO A 450 -59.95 23.89 -13.65
CA PRO A 450 -60.65 23.66 -14.91
C PRO A 450 -61.38 24.95 -15.30
N ARG A 451 -61.07 25.49 -16.48
CA ARG A 451 -61.92 26.47 -17.15
C ARG A 451 -63.25 25.78 -17.48
N LYS A 452 -64.31 26.10 -16.75
CA LYS A 452 -65.68 25.81 -17.19
C LYS A 452 -66.01 26.72 -18.37
N ARG A 453 -66.67 26.10 -19.36
CA ARG A 453 -67.29 26.75 -20.52
C ARG A 453 -68.33 27.77 -20.10
#